data_AF-A0A124IIF7-F1
#
_entry.id   AF-A0A124IIF7-F1
#
_cell.length_a   1.000
_cell.length_b   1.000
_cell.length_c   1.000
_cell.angle_alpha   90.00
_cell.angle_beta   90.00
_cell.angle_gamma   90.00
#
_symmetry.space_group_name_H-M   'P 1'
#
loop_
_entity.id
_entity.type
_entity.pdbx_description
1 polymer ?
#
loop_
_entity_poly.entity_id
_entity_poly.type
_entity_poly.pdbx_seq_one_letter_code
_entity_poly.pdbx_strand_id
1 'polypeptide(L)' 'MARNYTKNSTDKAEAKGPDLVAWHVAEKGDKGFWTRIGAAWSHKDGEGLTLQLDLVPVAGGRIVLRAPGKSEGEEGRA' A
#
# COMPACT_ATOMS: atom_id res chain seq x y z
N MET A 1 -21.48 -7.29 -18.64
CA MET A 1 -20.13 -6.81 -19.03
C MET A 1 -19.58 -6.05 -17.83
N ALA A 2 -18.60 -6.63 -17.13
CA ALA A 2 -18.06 -6.10 -15.87
C ALA A 2 -17.16 -4.88 -16.13
N ARG A 3 -17.25 -3.88 -15.24
CA ARG A 3 -16.55 -2.58 -15.35
C ARG A 3 -15.05 -2.76 -15.08
N ASN A 4 -14.21 -2.52 -16.09
CA ASN A 4 -12.77 -2.42 -15.93
C ASN A 4 -12.40 -1.08 -15.28
N TYR A 5 -11.83 -1.13 -14.08
CA TYR A 5 -11.18 0.02 -13.46
C TYR A 5 -9.67 -0.07 -13.70
N THR A 6 -9.19 0.52 -14.80
CA THR A 6 -7.77 0.83 -14.99
C THR A 6 -7.54 2.29 -14.60
N LYS A 7 -6.91 2.50 -13.44
CA LYS A 7 -6.49 3.83 -13.00
C LYS A 7 -4.98 3.95 -13.14
N ASN A 8 -4.52 4.28 -14.34
CA ASN A 8 -3.16 4.79 -14.55
C ASN A 8 -3.06 6.16 -13.87
N SER A 9 -2.18 6.30 -12.89
CA SER A 9 -1.85 7.60 -12.30
C SER A 9 -0.41 7.97 -12.67
N THR A 10 -0.34 9.09 -13.36
CA THR A 10 0.78 9.69 -14.08
C THR A 10 1.91 10.15 -13.16
N ASP A 11 3.13 10.12 -13.71
CA ASP A 11 4.38 10.55 -13.09
C ASP A 11 4.44 12.03 -12.68
N LYS A 12 4.78 12.26 -11.41
CA LYS A 12 5.65 13.37 -10.99
C LYS A 12 6.70 12.81 -10.03
N ALA A 13 7.96 13.00 -10.38
CA ALA A 13 9.12 12.63 -9.59
C ALA A 13 9.42 13.75 -8.58
N GLU A 14 8.66 13.79 -7.49
CA GLU A 14 9.03 14.42 -6.23
C GLU A 14 8.96 13.30 -5.21
N ALA A 15 10.11 12.88 -4.66
CA ALA A 15 10.30 11.79 -3.69
C ALA A 15 9.05 10.89 -3.50
N LYS A 16 8.73 10.10 -4.53
CA LYS A 16 7.44 9.37 -4.64
C LYS A 16 7.25 8.55 -3.37
N GLY A 17 6.27 8.96 -2.57
CA GLY A 17 5.80 8.16 -1.45
C GLY A 17 5.40 6.76 -1.93
N PRO A 18 5.28 5.80 -1.02
CA PRO A 18 4.97 4.42 -1.40
C PRO A 18 3.63 4.32 -2.13
N ASP A 19 3.62 3.60 -3.26
CA ASP A 19 2.40 3.37 -4.05
C ASP A 19 1.39 2.52 -3.26
N LEU A 20 1.91 1.57 -2.48
CA LEU A 20 1.11 0.72 -1.61
C LEU A 20 1.75 0.65 -0.22
N VAL A 21 0.92 0.60 0.82
CA VAL A 21 1.31 0.33 2.20
C VAL A 21 1.05 -1.15 2.49
N ALA A 22 2.04 -1.81 3.10
CA ALA A 22 1.93 -3.20 3.50
C ALA A 22 1.39 -3.33 4.93
N TRP A 23 0.30 -4.08 5.05
CA TRP A 23 -0.39 -4.35 6.31
C TRP A 23 -0.34 -5.84 6.63
N HIS A 24 0.13 -6.20 7.80
CA HIS A 24 -0.12 -7.52 8.38
C HIS A 24 -1.53 -7.55 8.95
N VAL A 25 -2.31 -8.52 8.50
CA VAL A 25 -3.65 -8.80 9.02
C VAL A 25 -3.58 -10.13 9.75
N ALA A 26 -3.75 -10.06 11.07
CA ALA A 26 -3.86 -11.21 11.95
C ALA A 26 -5.24 -11.26 12.59
N GLU A 27 -5.83 -12.46 12.62
CA GLU A 27 -7.10 -12.72 13.29
C GLU A 27 -6.79 -13.48 14.57
N LYS A 28 -7.16 -12.91 15.72
CA LYS A 28 -7.00 -13.56 17.02
C LYS A 28 -8.36 -13.61 17.71
N GLY A 29 -8.99 -14.78 17.65
CA GLY A 29 -10.39 -14.95 18.03
C GLY A 29 -11.29 -14.08 17.16
N ASP A 30 -12.20 -13.32 17.77
CA ASP A 30 -13.15 -12.46 17.06
C ASP A 30 -12.59 -11.08 16.65
N LYS A 31 -11.30 -10.82 16.91
CA LYS A 31 -10.68 -9.50 16.65
C LYS A 31 -9.65 -9.60 15.52
N GLY A 32 -9.81 -8.74 14.52
CA GLY A 32 -8.84 -8.51 13.45
C GLY A 32 -7.86 -7.39 13.82
N PHE A 33 -6.58 -7.69 13.79
CA PHE A 33 -5.48 -6.75 14.02
C PHE A 33 -4.86 -6.36 12.69
N TRP A 34 -4.71 -5.06 12.46
CA TRP A 34 -4.07 -4.49 11.28
C TRP A 34 -2.83 -3.73 11.72
N THR A 35 -1.67 -4.24 11.31
CA THR A 35 -0.37 -3.65 11.67
C THR A 35 0.34 -3.22 10.40
N ARG A 36 0.78 -1.96 10.33
CA ARG A 36 1.63 -1.52 9.22
C ARG A 36 3.01 -2.15 9.38
N ILE A 37 3.47 -2.88 8.36
CA ILE A 37 4.75 -3.61 8.40
C ILE A 37 5.73 -3.19 7.31
N GLY A 38 5.29 -2.32 6.38
CA GLY A 38 6.15 -1.85 5.30
C GLY A 38 5.39 -1.12 4.20
N ALA A 39 5.99 -1.13 3.01
CA ALA A 39 5.51 -0.41 1.85
C ALA A 39 5.98 -1.07 0.54
N ALA A 40 5.26 -0.82 -0.55
CA ALA A 40 5.63 -1.27 -1.88
C ALA A 40 5.61 -0.13 -2.90
N TRP A 41 6.51 -0.24 -3.87
CA TRP A 41 6.68 0.68 -4.99
C TRP A 41 6.59 -0.10 -6.29
N SER A 42 5.84 0.44 -7.23
CA SER A 42 5.68 -0.12 -8.57
C SER A 42 6.96 0.11 -9.35
N HIS A 43 7.33 -0.89 -10.15
CA HIS A 43 8.49 -0.78 -11.03
C HIS A 43 8.18 0.13 -12.21
N LYS A 44 9.23 0.70 -12.81
CA LYS A 44 9.10 1.61 -13.96
C LYS A 44 8.63 0.93 -15.23
N ASP A 45 8.89 -0.37 -15.36
CA ASP A 45 8.42 -1.22 -16.45
C ASP A 45 6.92 -1.55 -16.34
N GLY A 46 6.29 -1.27 -15.18
CA GLY A 46 4.91 -1.62 -14.89
C GLY A 46 4.70 -3.11 -14.64
N GLU A 47 5.77 -3.91 -14.63
CA GLU A 47 5.74 -5.38 -14.51
C GLU A 47 6.31 -5.83 -13.16
N GLY A 48 5.87 -5.18 -12.08
CA GLY A 48 6.28 -5.60 -10.76
C GLY A 48 6.14 -4.54 -9.70
N LEU A 49 6.43 -4.97 -8.48
CA LEU A 49 6.52 -4.12 -7.31
C LEU A 49 7.66 -4.58 -6.42
N THR A 50 8.40 -3.62 -5.89
CA THR A 50 9.34 -3.84 -4.80
C THR A 50 8.58 -3.71 -3.50
N LEU A 51 8.53 -4.78 -2.71
CA LEU A 51 8.00 -4.76 -1.35
C LEU A 51 9.15 -4.65 -0.35
N GLN A 52 9.18 -3.57 0.43
CA GLN A 52 10.10 -3.40 1.56
C GLN A 52 9.33 -3.60 2.87
N LEU A 53 9.86 -4.48 3.73
CA LEU A 53 9.28 -4.79 5.03
C LEU A 53 10.23 -4.30 6.13
N ASP A 54 9.70 -3.49 7.04
CA ASP A 54 10.41 -3.10 8.26
C ASP A 54 10.32 -4.20 9.32
N LEU A 55 9.24 -4.99 9.27
CA LEU A 55 9.01 -6.14 10.14
C LEU A 55 8.46 -7.32 9.34
N VAL A 56 9.03 -8.50 9.57
CA VAL A 56 8.53 -9.75 9.01
C VAL A 56 7.67 -10.46 10.07
N PRO A 57 6.36 -10.61 9.84
CA PRO A 57 5.51 -11.33 10.79
C PRO A 57 5.88 -12.82 10.81
N VAL A 58 6.36 -13.30 11.95
CA VAL A 58 6.68 -14.73 12.19
C VAL A 58 5.45 -15.52 12.62
N ALA A 59 4.45 -14.85 13.17
CA ALA A 59 3.15 -15.43 13.43
C ALA A 59 2.38 -15.54 12.11
N GLY A 60 1.57 -16.58 11.97
CA GLY A 60 0.69 -16.76 10.81
C GLY A 60 -0.19 -15.54 10.53
N GLY A 61 -0.76 -15.49 9.33
CA GLY A 61 -1.60 -14.38 8.88
C GLY A 61 -1.35 -14.06 7.40
N ARG A 62 -1.80 -12.88 6.96
CA ARG A 62 -1.63 -12.42 5.58
C ARG A 62 -1.08 -11.00 5.52
N ILE A 63 -0.31 -10.71 4.48
CA ILE A 63 0.14 -9.36 4.15
C ILE A 63 -0.78 -8.82 3.06
N VAL A 64 -1.36 -7.65 3.31
CA VAL A 64 -2.27 -6.96 2.40
C VAL A 64 -1.63 -5.65 1.98
N LEU A 65 -1.45 -5.45 0.68
CA LEU A 65 -1.00 -4.19 0.10
C LEU A 65 -2.21 -3.32 -0.22
N ARG A 66 -2.24 -2.10 0.31
CA ARG A 66 -3.32 -1.13 0.02
C ARG A 66 -2.74 0.22 -0.35
N ALA A 67 -3.38 0.91 -1.28
CA ALA A 67 -3.05 2.31 -1.55
C ALA A 67 -3.13 3.10 -0.23
N PRO A 68 -2.18 4.03 0.05
CA PRO A 68 -2.34 4.93 1.16
C PRO A 68 -3.70 5.64 1.00
N GLY A 69 -4.54 5.54 2.04
CA GLY A 69 -5.79 6.30 2.04
C GLY A 69 -5.44 7.77 1.82
N LYS A 70 -6.16 8.46 0.94
CA LYS A 70 -5.98 9.90 0.73
C LYS A 70 -6.13 10.58 2.09
N SER A 71 -5.03 10.92 2.75
CA SER A 71 -5.06 11.94 3.78
C SER A 71 -5.34 13.24 3.02
N GLU A 72 -6.57 13.73 3.17
CA GLU A 72 -6.93 15.11 2.91
C GLU A 72 -5.88 16.00 3.59
N GLY A 73 -4.96 16.54 2.80
CA GLY A 73 -3.73 17.16 3.29
C GLY A 73 -2.93 17.86 2.20
N GLU A 74 -3.56 18.19 1.07
CA GLU A 74 -2.98 19.06 0.05
C GLU A 74 -4.05 20.03 -0.49
N GLU A 75 -4.73 20.72 0.43
CA GLU A 75 -5.41 21.98 0.15
C GLU A 75 -4.94 22.99 1.20
N GLY A 76 -4.19 24.01 0.77
CA GLY A 76 -3.87 25.17 1.60
C GLY A 76 -2.38 25.46 1.80
N ARG A 77 -1.71 25.95 0.75
CA ARG A 77 -0.73 27.03 0.92
C ARG A 77 -1.02 28.11 -0.10
N ALA A 78 -1.68 29.16 0.38
CA ALA A 78 -1.76 30.48 -0.23
C ALA A 78 -0.38 31.15 -0.26
#